data_AF-L7UQE3-F1
#
_entry.id   AF-L7UQE3-F1
#
_cell.length_a   1.000
_cell.length_b   1.000
_cell.length_c   1.000
_cell.angle_alpha   90.00
_cell.angle_beta   90.00
_cell.angle_gamma   90.00
#
_symmetry.space_group_name_H-M   'P 1'
#
loop_
_entity.id
_entity.type
_entity.pdbx_description
1 polymer ?
#
loop_
_entity_poly.entity_id
_entity_poly.type
_entity_poly.pdbx_seq_one_letter_code
_entity_poly.pdbx_strand_id
1 'polypeptide(L)'
;MDLESERLERSQLESLSTAELVRHALAETRLLVRAEVLHAKKELRDELKMARTAGILLGAGAVLVLVSLSVLFVALGLALPVGAALGVLLVGVVLLAVAAGLLMVGVKRLPKKPMLHTQERLKLDYHLTRETLQ
;
A
#
# COMPACT_ATOMS: atom_id res chain seq x y z
N MET A 1 51.61 25.00 46.16
CA MET A 1 51.39 25.28 44.71
C MET A 1 50.22 24.44 44.20
N ASP A 2 49.22 24.17 45.05
CA ASP A 2 48.35 22.99 44.88
C ASP A 2 46.91 23.34 44.49
N LEU A 3 46.53 24.61 44.60
CA LEU A 3 45.18 25.09 44.29
C LEU A 3 44.97 25.41 42.81
N GLU A 4 46.06 25.69 42.07
CA GLU A 4 45.99 25.87 40.61
C GLU A 4 45.92 24.53 39.88
N SER A 5 46.65 23.51 40.35
CA SER A 5 46.60 22.15 39.79
C SER A 5 45.24 21.48 39.97
N GLU A 6 44.60 21.61 41.14
CA GLU A 6 43.25 21.07 41.37
C GLU A 6 42.18 21.77 40.51
N ARG A 7 42.34 23.07 40.24
CA ARG A 7 41.42 23.81 39.36
C ARG A 7 41.58 23.41 37.89
N LEU A 8 42.79 23.11 37.45
CA LEU A 8 43.08 22.64 36.10
C LEU A 8 42.56 21.22 35.87
N GLU A 9 42.67 20.32 36.85
CA GLU A 9 42.08 18.96 36.78
C GLU A 9 40.55 18.99 36.78
N ARG A 10 39.90 19.84 37.59
CA ARG A 10 38.44 20.01 37.52
C ARG A 10 37.97 20.57 36.18
N SER A 11 38.68 21.54 35.63
CA SER A 11 38.39 22.10 34.30
C SER A 11 38.59 21.06 33.19
N GLN A 12 39.57 20.16 33.32
CA GLN A 12 39.78 19.06 32.36
C GLN A 12 38.75 17.93 32.51
N LEU A 13 38.32 17.61 33.73
CA LEU A 13 37.27 16.62 33.99
C LEU A 13 35.86 17.12 33.58
N GLU A 14 35.58 18.43 33.71
CA GLU A 14 34.38 19.06 33.13
C GLU A 14 34.45 19.15 31.58
N SER A 15 35.66 19.10 31.01
CA SER A 15 35.89 19.07 29.56
C SER A 15 35.86 17.65 28.94
N LEU A 16 35.89 16.58 29.76
CA LEU A 16 35.48 15.24 29.34
C LEU A 16 33.95 15.20 29.34
N SER A 17 33.44 15.80 28.27
CA SER A 17 32.21 16.58 28.28
C SER A 17 30.95 15.74 28.12
N THR A 18 29.86 16.22 28.69
CA THR A 18 28.48 15.85 28.32
C THR A 18 28.29 15.85 26.80
N ALA A 19 29.03 16.69 26.06
CA ALA A 19 29.05 16.73 24.61
C ALA A 19 29.73 15.50 23.97
N GLU A 20 30.74 14.90 24.58
CA GLU A 20 31.36 13.64 24.14
C GLU A 20 30.38 12.46 24.28
N LEU A 21 29.62 12.42 25.39
CA LEU A 21 28.59 11.41 25.66
C LEU A 21 27.41 11.54 24.70
N VAL A 22 26.94 12.76 24.45
CA VAL A 22 25.90 13.05 23.45
C VAL A 22 26.38 12.69 22.04
N ARG A 23 27.65 12.97 21.71
CA ARG A 23 28.24 12.58 20.43
C ARG A 23 28.33 11.06 20.27
N HIS A 24 28.62 10.31 21.33
CA HIS A 24 28.62 8.84 21.31
C HIS A 24 27.19 8.28 21.18
N ALA A 25 26.23 8.80 21.94
CA ALA A 25 24.83 8.39 21.87
C ALA A 25 24.20 8.72 20.50
N LEU A 26 24.54 9.86 19.89
CA LEU A 26 24.14 10.21 18.53
C LEU A 26 24.76 9.28 17.48
N ALA A 27 26.01 8.84 17.69
CA ALA A 27 26.67 7.88 16.81
C ALA A 27 26.00 6.49 16.88
N GLU A 28 25.64 6.01 18.07
CA GLU A 28 24.87 4.76 18.25
C GLU A 28 23.45 4.86 17.68
N THR A 29 22.75 5.97 17.93
CA THR A 29 21.41 6.20 17.38
C THR A 29 21.40 6.17 15.86
N ARG A 30 22.46 6.72 15.22
CA ARG A 30 22.60 6.69 13.75
C ARG A 30 22.77 5.27 13.22
N LEU A 31 23.45 4.39 13.95
CA LEU A 31 23.58 2.97 13.60
C LEU A 31 22.23 2.26 13.74
N LEU A 32 21.49 2.53 14.82
CA LEU A 32 20.18 1.95 15.07
C LEU A 32 19.14 2.36 14.01
N VAL A 33 19.07 3.66 13.70
CA VAL A 33 18.18 4.17 12.63
C VAL A 33 18.50 3.52 11.29
N ARG A 34 19.79 3.31 10.98
CA ARG A 34 20.19 2.65 9.73
C ARG A 34 19.78 1.17 9.71
N ALA A 35 19.89 0.49 10.84
CA ALA A 35 19.43 -0.90 10.99
C ALA A 35 17.92 -1.00 10.82
N GLU A 36 17.15 -0.10 11.44
CA GLU A 36 15.68 -0.07 11.34
C GLU A 36 15.22 0.19 9.90
N VAL A 37 15.85 1.13 9.19
CA VAL A 37 15.57 1.38 7.77
C VAL A 37 15.88 0.16 6.90
N LEU A 38 16.98 -0.56 7.19
CA LEU A 38 17.31 -1.80 6.48
C LEU A 38 16.28 -2.90 6.76
N HIS A 39 15.81 -3.00 8.00
CA HIS A 39 14.79 -3.96 8.41
C HIS A 39 13.44 -3.66 7.74
N ALA A 40 12.96 -2.42 7.84
CA ALA A 40 11.74 -1.95 7.17
C ALA A 40 11.81 -2.15 5.65
N LYS A 41 12.96 -1.87 5.02
CA LYS A 41 13.14 -2.11 3.59
C LYS A 41 13.08 -3.59 3.23
N LYS A 42 13.58 -4.48 4.08
CA LYS A 42 13.50 -5.92 3.88
C LYS A 42 12.05 -6.39 3.97
N GLU A 43 11.35 -6.01 5.03
CA GLU A 43 9.95 -6.35 5.27
C GLU A 43 9.05 -5.86 4.12
N LEU A 44 9.20 -4.61 3.70
CA LEU A 44 8.47 -4.07 2.54
C LEU A 44 8.74 -4.84 1.24
N ARG A 45 9.97 -5.31 1.00
CA ARG A 45 10.28 -6.11 -0.19
C ARG A 45 9.62 -7.48 -0.14
N ASP A 46 9.61 -8.11 1.04
CA ASP A 46 9.00 -9.41 1.23
C ASP A 46 7.47 -9.32 1.12
N GLU A 47 6.85 -8.32 1.75
CA GLU A 47 5.42 -8.01 1.60
C GLU A 47 5.05 -7.73 0.14
N LEU A 48 5.83 -6.90 -0.56
CA LEU A 48 5.58 -6.58 -1.97
C LEU A 48 5.68 -7.83 -2.85
N LYS A 49 6.63 -8.73 -2.56
CA LYS A 49 6.78 -9.99 -3.29
C LYS A 49 5.57 -10.89 -3.06
N MET A 50 5.09 -10.99 -1.83
CA MET A 50 3.88 -11.75 -1.50
C MET A 50 2.64 -11.15 -2.16
N ALA A 51 2.44 -9.84 -2.06
CA ALA A 51 1.35 -9.11 -2.70
C ALA A 51 1.38 -9.26 -4.23
N ARG A 52 2.56 -9.21 -4.84
CA ARG A 52 2.74 -9.46 -6.28
C ARG A 52 2.31 -10.88 -6.65
N THR A 53 2.81 -11.89 -5.94
CA THR A 53 2.45 -13.29 -6.24
C THR A 53 0.97 -13.53 -6.06
N ALA A 54 0.38 -13.04 -4.97
CA ALA A 54 -1.05 -13.12 -4.70
C ALA A 54 -1.86 -12.39 -5.78
N GLY A 55 -1.45 -11.18 -6.17
CA GLY A 55 -2.08 -10.41 -7.24
C GLY A 55 -2.03 -11.11 -8.59
N ILE A 56 -0.91 -11.73 -8.94
CA ILE A 56 -0.78 -12.53 -10.18
C ILE A 56 -1.70 -13.76 -10.12
N LEU A 57 -1.69 -14.52 -9.03
CA LEU A 57 -2.54 -15.71 -8.88
C LEU A 57 -4.03 -15.36 -8.93
N LEU A 58 -4.44 -14.33 -8.18
CA LEU A 58 -5.84 -13.88 -8.16
C LEU A 58 -6.25 -13.32 -9.52
N GLY A 59 -5.40 -12.51 -10.16
CA GLY A 59 -5.65 -11.97 -11.49
C GLY A 59 -5.78 -13.07 -12.55
N ALA A 60 -4.81 -13.99 -12.61
CA ALA A 60 -4.83 -15.11 -13.54
C ALA A 60 -6.03 -16.04 -13.28
N GLY A 61 -6.32 -16.34 -12.01
CA GLY A 61 -7.48 -17.14 -11.61
C GLY A 61 -8.80 -16.49 -12.01
N ALA A 62 -8.95 -15.18 -11.79
CA ALA A 62 -10.15 -14.45 -12.20
C ALA A 62 -10.36 -14.47 -13.71
N VAL A 63 -9.30 -14.28 -14.50
CA VAL A 63 -9.37 -14.38 -15.97
C VAL A 63 -9.75 -15.79 -16.41
N LEU A 64 -9.13 -16.82 -15.82
CA LEU A 64 -9.46 -18.21 -16.13
C LEU A 64 -10.92 -18.53 -15.80
N VAL A 65 -11.42 -18.10 -14.64
CA VAL A 65 -12.83 -18.28 -14.27
C VAL A 65 -13.75 -17.62 -15.30
N LEU A 66 -13.47 -16.37 -15.71
CA LEU A 66 -14.29 -15.68 -16.71
C LEU A 66 -14.27 -16.40 -18.07
N VAL A 67 -13.10 -16.85 -18.52
CA VAL A 67 -12.96 -17.59 -19.79
C VAL A 67 -13.67 -18.94 -19.72
N SER A 68 -13.42 -19.74 -18.68
CA SER A 68 -14.05 -21.04 -18.49
C SER A 68 -15.57 -20.93 -18.37
N LEU A 69 -16.06 -19.92 -17.65
CA LEU A 69 -17.49 -19.65 -17.53
C LEU A 69 -18.11 -19.31 -18.90
N SER A 70 -17.41 -18.52 -19.72
CA SER A 70 -17.84 -18.20 -21.10
C SER A 70 -17.95 -19.46 -21.96
N VAL A 71 -16.96 -20.35 -21.90
CA VAL A 71 -16.98 -21.64 -22.62
C VAL A 71 -18.12 -22.54 -22.13
N LEU A 72 -18.34 -22.63 -20.82
CA LEU A 72 -19.42 -23.44 -20.24
C LEU A 72 -20.81 -22.96 -20.72
N PHE A 73 -21.00 -21.65 -20.81
CA PHE A 73 -22.23 -21.06 -21.33
C PHE A 73 -22.46 -21.34 -22.82
N VAL A 74 -21.42 -21.32 -23.64
CA VAL A 74 -21.52 -21.75 -25.04
C VAL A 74 -21.91 -23.23 -25.11
N ALA A 75 -21.29 -24.09 -24.30
CA ALA A 75 -21.64 -25.52 -24.26
C ALA A 75 -23.10 -25.75 -23.84
N LEU A 76 -23.59 -25.03 -22.82
CA LEU A 76 -25.00 -25.05 -22.41
C LEU A 76 -25.92 -24.59 -23.54
N GLY A 77 -25.53 -23.55 -24.28
CA GLY A 77 -26.25 -23.08 -25.45
C GLY A 77 -26.40 -24.16 -26.51
N LEU A 78 -25.33 -24.89 -26.80
CA LEU A 78 -25.34 -25.99 -27.76
C LEU A 78 -26.16 -27.20 -27.29
N ALA A 79 -26.27 -27.41 -25.97
CA ALA A 79 -27.03 -28.50 -25.38
C ALA A 79 -28.56 -28.27 -25.38
N LEU A 80 -29.02 -27.04 -25.63
CA LEU A 80 -30.45 -26.73 -25.65
C LEU A 80 -31.13 -27.28 -26.93
N PRO A 81 -32.34 -27.86 -26.84
CA PRO A 81 -33.07 -28.44 -27.97
C PRO A 81 -33.80 -27.38 -28.82
N VAL A 82 -33.21 -26.20 -28.99
CA VAL A 82 -33.79 -25.06 -29.72
C VAL A 82 -32.94 -24.65 -30.94
N GLY A 83 -31.93 -25.46 -31.27
CA GLY A 83 -30.94 -25.19 -32.31
C GLY A 83 -29.70 -24.48 -31.75
N ALA A 84 -28.51 -24.95 -32.15
CA ALA A 84 -27.22 -24.52 -31.63
C ALA A 84 -27.04 -22.99 -31.61
N ALA A 85 -27.42 -22.31 -32.69
CA ALA A 85 -27.30 -20.86 -32.79
C ALA A 85 -28.22 -20.12 -31.80
N LEU A 86 -29.49 -20.54 -31.70
CA LEU A 86 -30.46 -19.90 -30.81
C LEU A 86 -30.17 -20.18 -29.33
N GLY A 87 -29.70 -21.39 -29.01
CA GLY A 87 -29.34 -21.74 -27.64
C GLY A 87 -28.14 -20.94 -27.14
N VAL A 88 -27.06 -20.81 -27.93
CA VAL A 88 -25.90 -19.97 -27.57
C VAL A 88 -26.29 -18.49 -27.47
N LEU A 89 -27.14 -18.00 -28.38
CA LEU A 89 -27.63 -16.62 -28.34
C LEU A 89 -28.42 -16.34 -27.06
N LEU A 90 -29.33 -17.24 -26.66
CA LEU A 90 -30.16 -17.08 -25.47
C LEU A 90 -29.32 -17.03 -24.19
N VAL A 91 -28.35 -17.94 -24.06
CA VAL A 91 -27.43 -17.93 -22.92
C VAL A 91 -26.59 -16.64 -22.90
N GLY A 92 -26.12 -16.17 -24.06
CA GLY A 92 -25.39 -14.91 -24.18
C GLY A 92 -26.21 -13.69 -23.74
N VAL A 93 -27.49 -13.63 -24.11
CA VAL A 93 -28.41 -12.56 -23.69
C VAL A 93 -28.64 -12.57 -22.18
N VAL A 94 -28.82 -13.75 -21.58
CA VAL A 94 -28.95 -13.89 -20.12
C VAL A 94 -27.69 -13.39 -19.41
N LEU A 95 -26.51 -13.73 -19.92
CA LEU A 95 -25.24 -13.28 -19.36
C LEU A 95 -25.07 -11.75 -19.43
N LEU A 96 -25.42 -11.15 -20.56
CA LEU A 96 -25.42 -9.69 -20.72
C LEU A 96 -26.36 -9.01 -19.73
N ALA A 97 -27.55 -9.56 -19.50
CA ALA A 97 -28.50 -9.03 -18.52
C ALA A 97 -27.93 -9.09 -17.09
N VAL A 98 -27.31 -10.21 -16.70
CA VAL A 98 -26.66 -10.37 -15.39
C VAL A 98 -25.48 -9.39 -15.24
N ALA A 99 -24.63 -9.27 -16.26
CA ALA A 99 -23.50 -8.36 -16.27
C ALA A 99 -23.94 -6.89 -16.13
N ALA A 100 -24.98 -6.48 -16.88
CA ALA A 100 -25.56 -5.15 -16.78
C ALA A 100 -26.14 -4.87 -15.38
N GLY A 101 -26.81 -5.87 -14.77
CA GLY A 101 -27.33 -5.78 -13.41
C GLY A 101 -26.22 -5.60 -12.36
N LEU A 102 -25.17 -6.41 -12.44
CA LEU A 102 -24.01 -6.30 -11.55
C LEU A 102 -23.29 -4.96 -11.71
N LEU A 103 -23.10 -4.47 -12.94
CA LEU A 103 -22.52 -3.16 -13.21
C LEU A 103 -23.37 -2.04 -12.61
N MET A 104 -24.70 -2.08 -12.79
CA MET A 104 -25.61 -1.11 -12.19
C MET A 104 -25.52 -1.11 -10.66
N VAL A 105 -25.51 -2.29 -10.03
CA VAL A 105 -25.38 -2.41 -8.57
C VAL A 105 -24.02 -1.91 -8.10
N GLY A 106 -22.95 -2.27 -8.79
CA GLY A 106 -21.59 -1.81 -8.50
C GLY A 106 -21.51 -0.28 -8.55
N VAL A 107 -21.94 0.33 -9.65
CA VAL A 107 -21.97 1.79 -9.82
C VAL A 107 -22.82 2.48 -8.75
N LYS A 108 -23.96 1.90 -8.37
CA LYS A 108 -24.80 2.43 -7.29
C LYS A 108 -24.14 2.34 -5.91
N ARG A 109 -23.27 1.35 -5.69
CA ARG A 109 -22.56 1.09 -4.43
C ARG A 109 -21.22 1.81 -4.35
N LEU A 110 -20.71 2.36 -5.46
CA LEU A 110 -19.49 3.17 -5.44
C LEU A 110 -19.70 4.40 -4.53
N PRO A 111 -18.82 4.64 -3.55
CA PRO A 111 -18.93 5.80 -2.68
C PRO A 111 -18.77 7.07 -3.52
N LYS A 112 -19.82 7.91 -3.57
CA LYS A 112 -19.84 9.16 -4.36
C LYS A 112 -18.78 10.19 -3.94
N LYS A 113 -18.22 10.05 -2.74
CA LYS A 113 -17.16 10.90 -2.20
C LYS A 113 -16.12 10.04 -1.47
N PRO A 114 -15.18 9.43 -2.18
CA PRO A 114 -14.12 8.67 -1.52
C PRO A 114 -13.22 9.64 -0.73
N MET A 115 -13.02 9.34 0.56
CA MET A 115 -12.02 9.97 1.43
C MET A 115 -12.18 11.50 1.66
N LEU A 116 -13.41 11.97 1.94
CA LEU A 116 -13.69 13.38 2.30
C LEU A 116 -12.70 13.95 3.32
N HIS A 117 -12.50 13.26 4.45
CA HIS A 117 -11.60 13.71 5.51
C HIS A 117 -10.12 13.76 5.10
N THR A 118 -9.69 12.85 4.22
CA THR A 118 -8.31 12.83 3.71
C THR A 118 -8.08 13.94 2.69
N GLN A 119 -9.08 14.24 1.86
CA GLN A 119 -9.00 15.38 0.94
C GLN A 119 -9.01 16.73 1.68
N GLU A 120 -9.79 16.84 2.75
CA GLU A 120 -9.79 18.04 3.61
C GLU A 120 -8.46 18.22 4.33
N ARG A 121 -7.87 17.14 4.88
CA ARG A 121 -6.53 17.18 5.48
C ARG A 121 -5.44 17.55 4.47
N LEU A 122 -5.47 17.00 3.26
CA LEU A 122 -4.49 17.33 2.21
C LEU A 122 -4.58 18.79 1.77
N LYS A 123 -5.79 19.39 1.77
CA LYS A 123 -5.96 20.82 1.50
C LYS A 123 -5.39 21.70 2.62
N LEU A 124 -5.61 21.32 3.88
CA LEU A 124 -5.06 22.03 5.03
C LEU A 124 -3.52 21.98 5.05
N ASP A 125 -2.94 20.81 4.79
CA ASP A 125 -1.47 20.65 4.73
C ASP A 125 -0.84 21.47 3.58
N TYR A 126 -1.52 21.58 2.44
CA TYR A 126 -1.05 22.44 1.34
C TYR A 126 -1.02 23.91 1.74
N HIS A 127 -2.05 24.40 2.44
CA HIS A 127 -2.11 25.79 2.89
C HIS A 127 -1.00 26.13 3.90
N LEU A 128 -0.75 25.25 4.87
CA LEU A 128 0.30 25.44 5.87
C LEU A 128 1.72 25.41 5.26
N THR A 129 1.94 24.55 4.26
CA THR A 129 3.22 24.49 3.54
C THR A 129 3.45 25.73 2.68
N ARG A 130 2.38 26.38 2.19
CA ARG A 130 2.50 27.60 1.38
C ARG A 130 2.84 28.84 2.21
N GLU A 131 2.26 28.94 3.41
CA GLU A 131 2.54 30.04 4.35
C GLU A 131 3.94 29.97 4.95
N THR A 132 4.54 28.78 5.05
CA THR A 132 5.89 28.59 5.57
C THR A 132 7.00 28.85 4.52
N LEU A 133 6.64 29.07 3.26
CA LEU A 133 7.55 29.30 2.14
C LEU A 133 7.48 30.74 1.56
N GLN A 134 6.68 31.63 2.16
CA GLN A 134 6.68 33.07 1.89
C GLN A 134 7.22 33.84 3.10
#